data_AF-A0A3S4RLT5-F1
#
_entry.id   AF-A0A3S4RLT5-F1
#
_cell.length_a   1.000
_cell.length_b   1.000
_cell.length_c   1.000
_cell.angle_alpha   90.00
_cell.angle_beta   90.00
_cell.angle_gamma   90.00
#
_symmetry.space_group_name_H-M   'P 1'
#
loop_
_entity.id
_entity.type
_entity.pdbx_description
1 polymer ?
#
loop_
_entity_poly.entity_id
_entity_poly.type
_entity_poly.pdbx_seq_one_letter_code
_entity_poly.pdbx_strand_id
1 'polypeptide(L)' 'MRTRNIEHVEATNRLSGAKPSAQLRKLLEQYRAGEISSAEMVARAKLHYQIRPEVQTDI' A
#
# COMPACT_ATOMS: atom_id res chain seq x y z
N MET A 1 4.18 -14.91 -7.72
CA MET A 1 4.64 -14.41 -6.41
C MET A 1 4.03 -13.06 -6.04
N ARG A 2 4.09 -12.02 -6.89
CA ARG A 2 3.55 -10.67 -6.58
C ARG A 2 2.05 -10.67 -6.22
N THR A 3 1.23 -11.40 -6.97
CA THR A 3 -0.23 -11.49 -6.75
C THR A 3 -0.59 -12.05 -5.37
N ARG A 4 0.02 -13.16 -4.95
CA ARG A 4 -0.24 -13.79 -3.64
C ARG A 4 0.11 -12.87 -2.47
N ASN A 5 1.17 -12.08 -2.60
CA ASN A 5 1.57 -11.12 -1.56
C ASN A 5 0.55 -9.99 -1.42
N ILE A 6 -0.02 -9.52 -2.55
CA ILE A 6 -1.05 -8.48 -2.56
C ILE A 6 -2.36 -9.03 -1.97
N GLU A 7 -2.78 -10.22 -2.39
CA GLU A 7 -3.98 -10.90 -1.86
C GLU A 7 -3.88 -11.08 -0.33
N HIS A 8 -2.71 -11.44 0.18
CA HIS A 8 -2.47 -11.55 1.61
C HIS A 8 -2.61 -10.19 2.32
N VAL A 9 -2.04 -9.12 1.77
CA VAL A 9 -2.14 -7.76 2.34
C VAL A 9 -3.59 -7.26 2.30
N GLU A 10 -4.31 -7.51 1.22
CA GLU A 10 -5.73 -7.15 1.09
C GLU A 10 -6.60 -7.91 2.09
N ALA A 11 -6.36 -9.21 2.27
CA ALA A 11 -7.06 -10.03 3.26
C ALA A 11 -6.80 -9.51 4.68
N THR A 12 -5.55 -9.22 5.04
CA THR A 12 -5.18 -8.67 6.35
C THR A 12 -5.82 -7.31 6.59
N ASN A 13 -5.76 -6.40 5.61
CA ASN A 13 -6.39 -5.07 5.74
C ASN A 13 -7.91 -5.17 5.90
N ARG A 14 -8.55 -6.09 5.18
CA ARG A 14 -9.99 -6.36 5.30
C ARG A 14 -10.37 -6.89 6.69
N LEU A 15 -9.58 -7.82 7.25
CA LEU A 15 -9.79 -8.35 8.60
C LEU A 15 -9.60 -7.28 9.68
N SER A 16 -8.65 -6.36 9.48
CA SER A 16 -8.40 -5.24 10.40
C SER A 16 -9.36 -4.05 10.22
N GLY A 17 -10.29 -4.10 9.26
CA GLY A 17 -11.19 -2.99 8.93
C GLY A 17 -10.50 -1.78 8.29
N ALA A 18 -9.20 -1.88 7.99
CA ALA A 18 -8.41 -0.81 7.40
C ALA A 18 -8.67 -0.75 5.88
N LYS A 19 -9.19 0.39 5.41
CA LYS A 19 -9.37 0.61 3.97
C LYS A 19 -8.13 1.31 3.40
N PRO A 20 -7.35 0.67 2.52
CA PRO A 20 -6.24 1.35 1.86
C PRO A 20 -6.76 2.52 1.03
N SER A 21 -6.04 3.64 1.11
CA SER A 21 -6.32 4.84 0.33
C SER A 21 -6.32 4.53 -1.17
N ALA A 22 -7.03 5.34 -1.96
CA ALA A 22 -7.08 5.17 -3.42
C ALA A 22 -5.68 5.19 -4.05
N GLN A 23 -4.77 6.01 -3.51
CA GLN A 23 -3.38 6.08 -3.97
C GLN A 23 -2.59 4.81 -3.67
N LEU A 24 -2.74 4.24 -2.46
CA LEU A 24 -2.08 2.98 -2.12
C LEU A 24 -2.60 1.83 -2.99
N ARG A 25 -3.90 1.80 -3.28
CA ARG A 25 -4.49 0.84 -4.23
C ARG A 25 -3.87 0.94 -5.62
N LYS A 26 -3.75 2.15 -6.17
CA LYS A 26 -3.10 2.37 -7.47
C LYS A 26 -1.65 1.87 -7.50
N LEU A 27 -0.89 2.11 -6.43
CA LEU A 27 0.49 1.63 -6.32
C LEU A 27 0.57 0.09 -6.23
N LEU A 28 -0.36 -0.55 -5.52
CA LEU A 28 -0.46 -2.01 -5.45
C LEU A 28 -0.79 -2.63 -6.82
N GLU A 29 -1.68 -2.01 -7.60
CA GLU A 29 -2.00 -2.45 -8.97
C GLU A 29 -0.79 -2.36 -9.90
N GLN A 30 -0.04 -1.25 -9.85
CA GLN A 30 1.19 -1.10 -10.63
C GLN A 30 2.25 -2.14 -10.25
N TYR A 31 2.40 -2.43 -8.95
CA TYR A 31 3.29 -3.49 -8.48
C TYR A 31 2.81 -4.88 -8.93
N ARG A 32 1.49 -5.12 -8.92
CA ARG A 32 0.87 -6.37 -9.40
C ARG A 32 1.17 -6.61 -10.87
N ALA A 33 0.99 -5.57 -11.69
CA ALA A 33 1.28 -5.59 -13.13
C ALA A 33 2.78 -5.69 -13.43
N GLY A 34 3.64 -5.42 -12.44
CA GLY A 34 5.09 -5.44 -12.59
C GLY A 34 5.66 -4.17 -13.22
N GLU A 35 4.86 -3.11 -13.34
CA GLU A 35 5.26 -1.80 -13.85
C GLU A 35 6.22 -1.08 -12.89
N ILE A 36 6.10 -1.34 -11.58
CA ILE A 36 7.00 -0.81 -10.55
C ILE A 36 7.55 -1.94 -9.69
N SER A 37 8.75 -1.73 -9.15
CA SER A 37 9.35 -2.61 -8.15
C SER A 37 8.71 -2.41 -6.77
N SER A 38 8.92 -3.37 -5.85
CA SER A 38 8.48 -3.21 -4.46
C SER A 38 9.18 -2.04 -3.75
N ALA A 39 10.46 -1.81 -4.05
CA ALA A 39 11.21 -0.68 -3.51
C ALA A 39 10.61 0.66 -3.98
N GLU A 40 10.23 0.75 -5.25
CA GLU A 40 9.62 1.95 -5.81
C GLU A 40 8.20 2.19 -5.32
N MET A 41 7.41 1.13 -5.14
CA MET A 41 6.10 1.20 -4.47
C MET A 41 6.23 1.79 -3.06
N VAL A 42 7.18 1.30 -2.26
CA VAL A 42 7.43 1.79 -0.90
C VAL A 42 7.91 3.24 -0.90
N ALA A 43 8.82 3.62 -1.80
CA ALA A 43 9.31 4.99 -1.90
C ALA A 43 8.18 5.97 -2.23
N ARG A 44 7.34 5.64 -3.22
CA ARG A 44 6.19 6.47 -3.62
C ARG A 44 5.12 6.55 -2.52
N ALA A 45 4.87 5.45 -1.81
CA ALA A 45 3.97 5.45 -0.67
C ALA A 45 4.50 6.35 0.46
N LYS A 46 5.78 6.23 0.82
CA LYS A 46 6.42 7.07 1.85
C LYS A 46 6.35 8.55 1.50
N LEU A 47 6.66 8.94 0.26
CA LEU A 47 6.57 10.34 -0.18
C LEU A 47 5.14 10.89 -0.01
N HIS A 48 4.12 10.10 -0.33
CA HIS A 48 2.73 10.53 -0.19
C HIS A 48 2.31 10.72 1.28
N TYR A 49 2.69 9.79 2.16
CA TYR A 49 2.34 9.85 3.58
C TYR A 49 3.26 10.77 4.41
N GLN A 50 4.49 11.05 3.96
CA GLN A 50 5.36 12.06 4.58
C GLN A 50 4.85 13.48 4.37
N ILE A 51 4.12 13.73 3.27
CA ILE A 51 3.54 15.05 2.97
C ILE A 51 2.22 15.29 3.73
N ARG A 52 1.62 14.24 4.33
CA ARG A 52 0.39 14.33 5.14
C ARG A 52 0.66 13.83 6.57
N PRO A 53 0.90 14.72 7.56
CA PRO A 53 1.20 14.32 8.94
C PRO A 53 -0.03 13.83 9.73
N GLU A 54 -1.04 13.25 9.08
CA GLU A 54 -2.34 12.93 9.70
C GLU A 54 -2.53 11.45 10.00
N VAL A 55 -1.45 10.68 10.09
CA VAL A 55 -1.51 9.34 10.69
C VAL A 55 -0.53 9.30 11.86
N GLN A 56 -0.80 10.17 12.83
CA GLN A 56 -0.50 9.90 14.24
C GLN A 56 -1.23 8.60 14.57
N THR A 57 -0.50 7.49 14.61
CA THR A 57 -1.00 6.29 15.28
C THR A 57 -0.70 6.52 16.75
N ASP A 58 -1.68 7.07 17.48
CA ASP A 58 -1.75 6.91 18.92
C ASP A 58 -1.70 5.41 19.24
N ILE A 59 -0.63 5.00 19.92
CA ILE A 59 -0.55 3.78 20.72
C ILE A 59 -0.79 4.20 22.16
#